data_AF-A0AAD7RD28-F1
#
_entry.id   AF-A0AAD7RD28-F1
#
_cell.length_a   1.000
_cell.length_b   1.000
_cell.length_c   1.000
_cell.angle_alpha   90.00
_cell.angle_beta   90.00
_cell.angle_gamma   90.00
#
_symmetry.space_group_name_H-M   'P 1'
#
loop_
_entity.id
_entity.type
_entity.pdbx_description
1 polymer ?
#
loop_
_entity_poly.entity_id
_entity_poly.type
_entity_poly.pdbx_seq_one_letter_code
_entity_poly.pdbx_strand_id
1 'polypeptide(L)'
;MTVDSNYLLEWGVPEPRINQQVMEFQQTLLKVDQALNSEDVQALVFLCADLLDKDVSCISTARDLFIHLQHLDHLTSQQPFLLVELLQLSRRSGLLPQLDLFNQPSAGLVSPYRKLLFNLSENIDADDLKSIKFLLQNKLPRRKLEDNVVSVQAGILSSSKHGAGTNPASRVYRHLTP
;
A
#
# COMPACT_ATOMS: atom_id res chain seq x y z
N MET A 1 -34.65 50.80 -30.95
CA MET A 1 -33.29 50.27 -30.71
C MET A 1 -33.44 49.01 -29.89
N THR A 2 -33.68 47.90 -30.57
CA THR A 2 -33.75 46.55 -29.99
C THR A 2 -32.32 46.05 -29.85
N VAL A 3 -31.91 45.75 -28.62
CA VAL A 3 -30.61 45.12 -28.35
C VAL A 3 -30.80 43.63 -28.58
N ASP A 4 -30.12 43.10 -29.59
CA ASP A 4 -30.20 41.69 -29.97
C ASP A 4 -29.75 40.77 -28.82
N SER A 5 -30.66 39.90 -28.41
CA SER A 5 -30.48 38.85 -27.42
C SER A 5 -29.78 37.64 -28.05
N ASN A 6 -28.57 37.84 -28.58
CA ASN A 6 -27.81 36.78 -29.27
C ASN A 6 -26.35 36.68 -28.83
N TYR A 7 -25.98 37.21 -27.67
CA TYR A 7 -24.62 37.10 -27.11
C TYR A 7 -24.47 36.07 -25.97
N LEU A 8 -25.49 35.26 -25.70
CA LEU A 8 -25.48 34.28 -24.59
C LEU A 8 -25.47 32.81 -25.05
N LEU A 9 -25.01 32.51 -26.27
CA LEU A 9 -24.89 31.12 -26.75
C LEU A 9 -23.62 30.88 -27.58
N GLU A 10 -22.48 31.50 -27.22
CA GLU A 10 -21.22 31.22 -27.94
C GLU A 10 -19.96 31.24 -27.06
N TRP A 11 -20.07 30.72 -25.84
CA TRP A 11 -18.89 30.20 -25.14
C TRP A 11 -19.19 28.78 -24.73
N GLY A 12 -18.71 27.83 -25.53
CA GLY A 12 -18.49 26.47 -25.07
C GLY A 12 -17.54 26.55 -23.88
N VAL A 13 -18.11 26.57 -22.67
CA VAL A 13 -17.37 26.37 -21.44
C VAL A 13 -16.63 25.05 -21.65
N PRO A 14 -15.29 25.04 -21.74
CA PRO A 14 -14.56 23.79 -21.77
C PRO A 14 -14.94 23.09 -20.48
N GLU A 15 -15.52 21.89 -20.55
CA GLU A 15 -15.61 21.07 -19.35
C GLU A 15 -14.22 21.08 -18.70
N PRO A 16 -14.13 21.36 -17.39
CA PRO A 16 -12.84 21.61 -16.78
C PRO A 16 -12.03 20.32 -16.92
N ARG A 17 -10.92 20.39 -17.67
CA ARG A 17 -9.99 19.26 -17.92
C ARG A 17 -9.59 18.52 -16.64
N ILE A 18 -9.69 19.20 -15.50
CA ILE A 18 -9.53 18.68 -14.14
C ILE A 18 -10.47 17.48 -13.88
N ASN A 19 -11.75 17.54 -14.29
CA ASN A 19 -12.70 16.45 -14.08
C ASN A 19 -12.31 15.20 -14.88
N GLN A 20 -11.84 15.38 -16.11
CA GLN A 20 -11.39 14.26 -16.94
C GLN A 20 -10.16 13.58 -16.33
N GLN A 21 -9.15 14.35 -15.92
CA GLN A 21 -7.95 13.81 -15.27
C GLN A 21 -8.26 13.10 -13.94
N VAL A 22 -9.22 13.61 -13.15
CA VAL A 22 -9.68 12.95 -11.92
C VAL A 22 -10.38 11.62 -12.24
N MET A 23 -11.24 11.58 -13.26
CA MET A 23 -11.92 10.35 -13.68
C MET A 23 -10.94 9.30 -14.21
N GLU A 24 -9.97 9.69 -15.02
CA GLU A 24 -8.89 8.82 -15.51
C GLU A 24 -8.05 8.26 -14.35
N PHE A 25 -7.72 9.08 -13.36
CA PHE A 25 -6.98 8.64 -12.18
C PHE A 25 -7.77 7.64 -11.33
N GLN A 26 -9.08 7.84 -11.15
CA GLN A 26 -9.93 6.90 -10.44
C GLN A 26 -10.04 5.55 -11.17
N GLN A 27 -10.04 5.55 -12.51
CA GLN A 27 -9.96 4.32 -13.30
C GLN A 27 -8.63 3.58 -13.07
N THR A 28 -7.51 4.32 -12.98
CA THR A 28 -6.20 3.77 -12.62
C THR A 28 -6.22 3.11 -11.25
N LEU A 29 -6.76 3.78 -10.23
CA LEU A 29 -6.88 3.21 -8.88
C LEU A 29 -7.75 1.95 -8.85
N LEU A 30 -8.83 1.92 -9.62
CA LEU A 30 -9.70 0.74 -9.74
C LEU A 30 -8.96 -0.45 -10.38
N LYS A 31 -8.18 -0.21 -11.44
CA LYS A 31 -7.35 -1.25 -12.06
C LYS A 31 -6.31 -1.81 -11.08
N VAL A 32 -5.71 -0.94 -10.27
CA VAL A 32 -4.79 -1.35 -9.21
C VAL A 32 -5.50 -2.21 -8.18
N ASP A 33 -6.63 -1.75 -7.64
CA ASP A 33 -7.42 -2.50 -6.65
C ASP A 33 -7.81 -3.90 -7.14
N GLN A 34 -8.22 -4.03 -8.41
CA GLN A 34 -8.54 -5.32 -9.03
C GLN A 34 -7.33 -6.24 -9.24
N ALA A 35 -6.13 -5.68 -9.35
CA ALA A 35 -4.89 -6.43 -9.56
C ALA A 35 -4.23 -6.87 -8.25
N LEU A 36 -4.57 -6.23 -7.13
CA LEU A 36 -4.01 -6.51 -5.81
C LEU A 36 -4.84 -7.60 -5.12
N ASN A 37 -4.17 -8.59 -4.56
CA ASN A 37 -4.82 -9.56 -3.68
C ASN A 37 -4.83 -9.06 -2.23
N SER A 38 -5.51 -9.79 -1.33
CA SER A 38 -5.60 -9.43 0.08
C SER A 38 -4.23 -9.25 0.75
N GLU A 39 -3.22 -9.96 0.29
CA GLU A 39 -1.89 -9.91 0.87
C GLU A 39 -1.08 -8.71 0.40
N ASP A 40 -1.22 -8.34 -0.87
CA ASP A 40 -0.67 -7.09 -1.38
C ASP A 40 -1.31 -5.91 -0.65
N VAL A 41 -2.63 -5.96 -0.39
CA VAL A 41 -3.33 -4.94 0.40
C VAL A 41 -2.68 -4.81 1.78
N GLN A 42 -2.49 -5.92 2.51
CA GLN A 42 -1.80 -5.89 3.81
C GLN A 42 -0.38 -5.31 3.70
N ALA A 43 0.35 -5.58 2.62
CA ALA A 43 1.64 -4.94 2.37
C ALA A 43 1.56 -3.44 2.20
N LEU A 44 0.60 -2.97 1.42
CA LEU A 44 0.41 -1.53 1.22
C LEU A 44 0.02 -0.82 2.51
N VAL A 45 -0.92 -1.40 3.28
CA VAL A 45 -1.30 -0.84 4.60
C VAL A 45 -0.07 -0.78 5.52
N PHE A 46 0.82 -1.79 5.47
CA PHE A 46 1.99 -1.87 6.36
C PHE A 46 2.97 -0.74 6.07
N LEU A 47 3.27 -0.56 4.78
CA LEU A 47 4.16 0.47 4.29
C LEU A 47 3.59 1.86 4.60
N CYS A 48 2.27 2.03 4.50
CA CYS A 48 1.58 3.28 4.79
C CYS A 48 1.24 3.51 6.26
N ALA A 49 1.51 2.59 7.18
CA ALA A 49 0.99 2.69 8.55
C ALA A 49 1.52 3.89 9.36
N ASP A 50 2.61 4.55 8.93
CA ASP A 50 3.07 5.82 9.52
C ASP A 50 2.36 7.05 8.90
N LEU A 51 1.74 6.88 7.73
CA LEU A 51 1.00 7.89 6.97
C LEU A 51 -0.52 7.80 7.23
N LEU A 52 -0.99 6.68 7.76
CA LEU A 52 -2.39 6.46 8.09
C LEU A 52 -2.65 6.87 9.54
N ASP A 53 -3.83 7.43 9.79
CA ASP A 53 -4.32 7.61 11.15
C ASP A 53 -4.49 6.25 11.85
N LYS A 54 -4.62 6.27 13.18
CA LYS A 54 -4.54 5.07 14.04
C LYS A 54 -5.58 3.99 13.73
N ASP A 55 -6.62 4.30 12.95
CA ASP A 55 -7.74 3.41 12.65
C ASP A 55 -7.55 2.64 11.35
N VAL A 56 -6.43 1.92 11.22
CA VAL A 56 -6.15 1.03 10.06
C VAL A 56 -7.03 -0.23 10.02
N SER A 57 -7.83 -0.46 11.07
CA SER A 57 -8.69 -1.64 11.24
C SER A 57 -9.89 -1.68 10.30
N CYS A 58 -10.27 -0.54 9.69
CA CYS A 58 -11.36 -0.47 8.71
C CYS A 58 -10.92 -0.76 7.26
N ILE A 59 -9.61 -0.86 7.01
CA ILE A 59 -9.07 -0.99 5.66
C ILE A 59 -9.09 -2.46 5.24
N SER A 60 -10.08 -2.82 4.42
CA SER A 60 -10.30 -4.19 3.94
C SER A 60 -9.85 -4.40 2.49
N THR A 61 -9.88 -3.34 1.68
CA THR A 61 -9.53 -3.35 0.26
C THR A 61 -8.47 -2.31 -0.09
N ALA A 62 -7.82 -2.44 -1.25
CA ALA A 62 -6.87 -1.41 -1.71
C ALA A 62 -7.60 -0.09 -1.98
N ARG A 63 -8.84 -0.16 -2.47
CA ARG A 63 -9.72 0.99 -2.63
C ARG A 63 -9.93 1.75 -1.33
N ASP A 64 -10.21 1.06 -0.22
CA ASP A 64 -10.41 1.71 1.09
C ASP A 64 -9.14 2.45 1.53
N LEU A 65 -7.97 1.84 1.30
CA LEU A 65 -6.67 2.44 1.55
C LEU A 65 -6.46 3.69 0.69
N PHE A 66 -6.74 3.61 -0.61
CA PHE A 66 -6.58 4.76 -1.52
C PHE A 66 -7.50 5.89 -1.12
N ILE A 67 -8.76 5.63 -0.78
CA ILE A 67 -9.69 6.66 -0.29
C ILE A 67 -9.12 7.37 0.95
N HIS A 68 -8.55 6.63 1.91
CA HIS A 68 -7.90 7.23 3.07
C HIS A 68 -6.70 8.09 2.69
N LEU A 69 -5.82 7.60 1.81
CA LEU A 69 -4.66 8.37 1.33
C LEU A 69 -5.07 9.61 0.51
N GLN A 70 -6.20 9.55 -0.20
CA GLN A 70 -6.77 10.70 -0.92
C GLN A 70 -7.31 11.75 0.06
N HIS A 71 -7.98 11.33 1.14
CA HIS A 71 -8.46 12.24 2.18
C HIS A 71 -7.32 12.96 2.93
N LEU A 72 -6.14 12.34 3.00
CA LEU A 72 -4.94 12.92 3.62
C LEU A 72 -4.09 13.73 2.61
N ASP A 73 -4.58 13.97 1.39
CA ASP A 73 -3.88 14.64 0.29
C ASP A 73 -2.54 13.98 -0.12
N HIS A 74 -2.29 12.75 0.32
CA HIS A 74 -1.09 11.97 -0.01
C HIS A 74 -1.18 11.26 -1.37
N LEU A 75 -2.38 11.18 -1.93
CA LEU A 75 -2.65 10.53 -3.20
C LEU A 75 -3.60 11.38 -4.04
N THR A 76 -3.12 11.98 -5.13
CA THR A 76 -3.98 12.77 -6.03
C THR A 76 -3.61 12.53 -7.49
N SER A 77 -4.47 12.94 -8.42
CA SER A 77 -4.19 12.86 -9.86
C SER A 77 -2.99 13.71 -10.30
N GLN A 78 -2.64 14.73 -9.51
CA GLN A 78 -1.46 15.56 -9.74
C GLN A 78 -0.20 15.00 -9.06
N GLN A 79 -0.37 14.18 -8.02
CA GLN A 79 0.73 13.60 -7.23
C GLN A 79 0.50 12.09 -7.02
N PRO A 80 0.67 11.27 -8.07
CA PRO A 80 0.58 9.81 -7.96
C PRO A 80 1.86 9.16 -7.41
N PHE A 81 2.84 9.96 -6.96
CA PHE A 81 4.19 9.50 -6.58
C PHE A 81 4.19 8.47 -5.45
N LEU A 82 3.25 8.59 -4.50
CA LEU A 82 3.08 7.60 -3.42
C LEU A 82 2.63 6.24 -3.98
N LEU A 83 1.68 6.24 -4.91
CA LEU A 83 1.21 5.01 -5.55
C LEU A 83 2.36 4.31 -6.30
N VAL A 84 3.21 5.08 -6.98
CA VAL A 84 4.39 4.54 -7.66
C VAL A 84 5.34 3.90 -6.67
N GLU A 85 5.66 4.60 -5.58
CA GLU A 85 6.50 4.08 -4.51
C GLU A 85 5.95 2.79 -3.90
N LEU A 86 4.64 2.73 -3.63
CA LEU A 86 3.96 1.57 -3.08
C LEU A 86 3.95 0.37 -4.02
N LEU A 87 3.73 0.59 -5.32
CA LEU A 87 3.78 -0.48 -6.33
C LEU A 87 5.20 -0.99 -6.58
N GLN A 88 6.21 -0.11 -6.47
CA GLN A 88 7.61 -0.52 -6.53
C GLN A 88 8.01 -1.36 -5.31
N LEU A 89 7.61 -0.95 -4.10
CA LEU A 89 7.94 -1.65 -2.86
C LEU A 89 7.20 -2.99 -2.73
N SER A 90 5.94 -3.08 -3.14
CA SER A 90 5.16 -4.33 -3.11
C SER A 90 5.50 -5.32 -4.23
N ARG A 91 6.59 -5.08 -5.00
CA ARG A 91 7.00 -5.85 -6.18
C ARG A 91 5.92 -5.98 -7.27
N ARG A 92 4.91 -5.11 -7.26
CA ARG A 92 3.89 -4.97 -8.31
C ARG A 92 4.28 -3.93 -9.36
N SER A 93 5.58 -3.78 -9.61
CA SER A 93 6.12 -2.86 -10.61
C SER A 93 5.65 -3.16 -12.04
N GLY A 94 5.20 -4.39 -12.32
CA GLY A 94 4.58 -4.77 -13.59
C GLY A 94 3.24 -4.08 -13.89
N LEU A 95 2.61 -3.44 -12.89
CA LEU A 95 1.43 -2.60 -13.08
C LEU A 95 1.79 -1.18 -13.52
N LEU A 96 3.01 -0.70 -13.27
CA LEU A 96 3.41 0.67 -13.60
C LEU A 96 3.36 0.97 -15.12
N PRO A 97 3.81 0.07 -16.01
CA PRO A 97 3.69 0.28 -17.46
C PRO A 97 2.24 0.27 -17.95
N GLN A 98 1.34 -0.45 -17.27
CA GLN A 98 -0.08 -0.57 -17.66
C GLN A 98 -0.89 0.68 -17.29
N LEU A 99 -0.33 1.53 -16.43
CA LEU A 99 -0.96 2.71 -15.87
C LEU A 99 -0.24 4.00 -16.29
N ASP A 100 0.75 3.91 -17.20
CA ASP A 100 1.61 5.02 -17.64
C ASP A 100 2.36 5.74 -16.49
N LEU A 101 2.58 5.03 -15.38
CA LEU A 101 3.23 5.57 -14.17
C LEU A 101 4.73 5.23 -14.07
N PHE A 102 5.28 4.46 -15.02
CA PHE A 102 6.65 3.94 -14.94
C PHE A 102 7.76 5.01 -14.99
N ASN A 103 7.48 6.18 -15.58
CA ASN A 103 8.42 7.31 -15.67
C ASN A 103 8.26 8.32 -14.53
N GLN A 104 7.31 8.09 -13.62
CA GLN A 104 7.07 9.01 -12.51
C GLN A 104 8.06 8.75 -11.36
N PRO A 105 8.58 9.79 -10.70
CA PRO A 105 9.44 9.63 -9.54
C PRO A 105 8.65 9.03 -8.36
N SER A 106 9.33 8.24 -7.53
CA SER A 106 8.76 7.82 -6.24
C SER A 106 8.84 8.96 -5.23
N ALA A 107 7.82 9.08 -4.39
CA ALA A 107 7.68 10.22 -3.48
C ALA A 107 8.71 10.22 -2.34
N GLY A 108 9.20 9.04 -1.96
CA GLY A 108 10.04 8.86 -0.78
C GLY A 108 9.26 9.05 0.53
N LEU A 109 7.91 8.99 0.48
CA LEU A 109 7.02 9.27 1.60
C LEU A 109 6.95 8.11 2.59
N VAL A 110 7.20 6.88 2.12
CA VAL A 110 7.25 5.72 3.02
C VAL A 110 8.54 5.78 3.85
N SER A 111 8.40 5.70 5.17
CA SER A 111 9.53 5.87 6.08
C SER A 111 10.63 4.82 5.82
N PRO A 112 11.92 5.18 5.95
CA PRO A 112 13.03 4.23 5.80
C PRO A 112 12.91 3.04 6.75
N TYR A 113 12.33 3.26 7.93
CA TYR A 113 12.08 2.22 8.91
C TYR A 113 11.06 1.18 8.40
N ARG A 114 9.93 1.62 7.82
CA ARG A 114 8.94 0.71 7.22
C ARG A 114 9.51 -0.08 6.04
N LYS A 115 10.29 0.58 5.17
CA LYS A 115 11.00 -0.09 4.07
C LYS A 115 11.95 -1.17 4.59
N LEU A 116 12.72 -0.86 5.63
CA LEU A 116 13.63 -1.82 6.25
C LEU A 116 12.86 -3.02 6.80
N LEU A 117 11.80 -2.80 7.60
CA LEU A 117 11.01 -3.88 8.18
C LEU A 117 10.35 -4.74 7.11
N PHE A 118 9.81 -4.14 6.06
CA PHE A 118 9.23 -4.86 4.94
C PHE A 118 10.28 -5.72 4.22
N ASN A 119 11.44 -5.15 3.89
CA ASN A 119 12.54 -5.90 3.28
C ASN A 119 13.05 -7.03 4.16
N LEU A 120 13.18 -6.82 5.47
CA LEU A 120 13.55 -7.89 6.40
C LEU A 120 12.52 -9.01 6.37
N SER A 121 11.23 -8.66 6.41
CA SER A 121 10.16 -9.65 6.42
C SER A 121 10.11 -10.50 5.15
N GLU A 122 10.48 -9.94 3.99
CA GLU A 122 10.61 -10.62 2.70
C GLU A 122 11.80 -11.59 2.62
N ASN A 123 12.89 -11.29 3.33
CA ASN A 123 14.14 -12.06 3.21
C ASN A 123 14.42 -12.98 4.40
N ILE A 124 13.62 -12.91 5.47
CA ILE A 124 13.75 -13.76 6.65
C ILE A 124 12.92 -15.04 6.48
N ASP A 125 13.57 -16.18 6.64
CA ASP A 125 12.94 -17.50 6.64
C ASP A 125 12.72 -18.07 8.06
N ALA A 126 12.24 -19.31 8.14
CA ALA A 126 11.97 -20.00 9.40
C ALA A 126 13.22 -20.24 10.25
N ASP A 127 14.36 -20.50 9.62
CA ASP A 127 15.60 -20.83 10.33
C ASP A 127 16.32 -19.55 10.79
N ASP A 128 16.20 -18.47 10.01
CA ASP A 128 16.57 -17.13 10.45
C ASP A 128 15.79 -16.72 11.70
N LEU A 129 14.48 -16.97 11.75
CA LEU A 129 13.67 -16.67 12.93
C LEU A 129 14.04 -17.50 14.16
N LYS A 130 14.35 -18.79 13.98
CA LYS A 130 14.87 -19.61 15.08
C LYS A 130 16.20 -19.06 15.60
N SER A 131 17.06 -18.61 14.70
CA SER A 131 18.35 -18.01 15.03
C SER A 131 18.17 -16.69 15.79
N ILE A 132 17.29 -15.81 15.31
CA ILE A 132 16.93 -14.56 15.98
C ILE A 132 16.33 -14.84 17.37
N LYS A 133 15.44 -15.82 17.49
CA LYS A 133 14.88 -16.26 18.78
C LYS A 133 15.99 -16.69 19.73
N PHE A 134 16.91 -17.54 19.27
CA PHE A 134 18.02 -18.02 20.08
C PHE A 134 18.94 -16.87 20.54
N LEU A 135 19.25 -15.91 19.68
CA LEU A 135 20.08 -14.75 20.02
C LEU A 135 19.40 -13.84 21.05
N LEU A 136 18.08 -13.66 20.94
CA LEU A 136 17.31 -12.76 21.79
C LEU A 136 16.84 -13.38 23.11
N GLN A 137 16.95 -14.71 23.28
CA GLN A 137 16.46 -15.45 24.45
C GLN A 137 16.94 -14.92 25.82
N ASN A 138 18.11 -14.28 25.84
CA ASN A 138 18.74 -13.74 27.05
C ASN A 138 18.64 -12.20 27.15
N LYS A 139 18.08 -11.54 26.13
CA LYS A 139 17.93 -10.08 26.06
C LYS A 139 16.49 -9.62 26.18
N LEU A 140 15.53 -10.51 25.93
CA LEU A 140 14.09 -10.23 26.06
C LEU A 140 13.41 -11.25 27.00
N PRO A 141 12.40 -10.82 27.79
CA PRO A 141 11.64 -11.74 28.63
C PRO A 141 11.00 -12.86 27.79
N ARG A 142 11.22 -14.13 28.17
CA ARG A 142 10.75 -15.33 27.44
C ARG A 142 9.31 -15.27 26.96
N ARG A 143 8.41 -14.72 27.78
CA ARG A 143 6.98 -14.60 27.51
C ARG A 143 6.66 -13.74 26.28
N LYS A 144 7.47 -12.70 25.96
CA LYS A 144 7.30 -11.91 24.73
C LYS A 144 7.87 -12.60 23.48
N LEU A 145 8.75 -13.59 23.66
CA LEU A 145 9.47 -14.23 22.57
C LEU A 145 8.75 -15.49 22.06
N GLU A 146 8.06 -16.21 22.95
CA GLU A 146 7.31 -17.41 22.60
C GLU A 146 6.04 -17.07 21.80
N ASP A 147 5.26 -16.07 22.21
CA ASP A 147 4.03 -15.65 21.52
C ASP A 147 4.29 -15.13 20.10
N ASN A 148 5.37 -14.36 19.92
CA ASN A 148 5.75 -13.80 18.62
C ASN A 148 6.37 -14.85 17.69
N VAL A 149 7.29 -15.69 18.17
CA VAL A 149 7.97 -16.66 17.29
C VAL A 149 7.05 -17.81 16.91
N VAL A 150 6.19 -18.30 17.81
CA VAL A 150 5.19 -19.33 17.45
C VAL A 150 4.23 -18.81 16.39
N SER A 151 3.83 -17.54 16.48
CA SER A 151 2.89 -16.94 15.53
C SER A 151 3.52 -16.61 14.17
N VAL A 152 4.77 -16.14 14.13
CA VAL A 152 5.50 -15.96 12.85
C VAL A 152 5.78 -17.34 12.22
N GLN A 153 6.27 -18.31 13.01
CA GLN A 153 6.59 -19.67 12.56
C GLN A 153 5.35 -20.38 12.01
N ALA A 154 4.17 -20.23 12.63
CA ALA A 154 2.91 -20.77 12.12
C ALA A 154 2.55 -20.17 10.77
N GLY A 155 2.77 -18.85 10.58
CA GLY A 155 2.60 -18.18 9.29
C GLY A 155 3.53 -18.73 8.21
N ILE A 156 4.81 -18.97 8.54
CA ILE A 156 5.78 -19.57 7.60
C ILE A 156 5.44 -21.03 7.25
N LEU A 157 5.02 -21.81 8.26
CA LEU A 157 4.77 -23.24 8.09
C LEU A 157 3.47 -23.51 7.30
N SER A 158 2.46 -22.64 7.40
CA SER A 158 1.27 -22.70 6.55
C SER A 158 1.58 -22.45 5.07
N SER A 159 2.53 -21.55 4.75
CA SER A 159 2.96 -21.30 3.36
C SER A 159 3.77 -22.45 2.75
N SER A 160 4.32 -23.35 3.60
CA SER A 160 5.11 -24.50 3.13
C SER A 160 4.27 -25.74 2.83
N LYS A 161 3.01 -25.82 3.29
CA LYS A 161 2.15 -26.99 3.06
C LYS A 161 1.09 -26.81 1.98
N HIS A 162 0.76 -25.59 1.57
CA HIS A 162 -0.05 -25.29 0.39
C HIS A 162 0.60 -24.10 -0.31
N GLY A 163 0.71 -24.12 -1.64
CA GLY A 163 1.24 -23.03 -2.47
C GLY A 163 0.36 -21.77 -2.49
N ALA A 164 -0.09 -21.31 -1.33
CA ALA A 164 -0.64 -19.98 -1.09
C ALA A 164 0.45 -19.20 -0.37
N GLY A 165 1.31 -18.55 -1.15
CA GLY A 165 2.35 -17.68 -0.63
C GLY A 165 1.70 -16.57 0.15
N THR A 166 2.04 -16.45 1.44
CA THR A 166 1.58 -15.36 2.29
C THR A 166 2.63 -14.25 2.27
N ASN A 167 2.25 -13.06 1.81
CA ASN A 167 3.09 -11.87 1.80
C ASN A 167 3.63 -11.58 3.21
N PRO A 168 4.91 -11.23 3.34
CA PRO A 168 5.54 -10.98 4.62
C PRO A 168 5.04 -9.74 5.36
N ALA A 169 4.36 -8.79 4.73
CA ALA A 169 3.65 -7.77 5.48
C ALA A 169 2.51 -8.33 6.33
N SER A 170 1.80 -9.36 5.85
CA SER A 170 0.81 -10.09 6.64
C SER A 170 1.46 -10.86 7.80
N ARG A 171 2.73 -11.25 7.68
CA ARG A 171 3.52 -11.77 8.81
C ARG A 171 3.76 -10.66 9.82
N VAL A 172 4.22 -9.50 9.38
CA VAL A 172 4.59 -8.40 10.29
C VAL A 172 3.37 -7.79 10.99
N TYR A 173 2.24 -7.64 10.29
CA TYR A 173 1.01 -7.06 10.84
C TYR A 173 0.49 -7.80 12.07
N ARG A 174 0.50 -9.13 12.01
CA ARG A 174 -0.03 -10.00 13.06
C ARG A 174 0.81 -9.98 14.35
N HIS A 175 1.96 -9.30 14.34
CA HIS A 175 2.93 -9.29 15.46
C HIS A 175 3.35 -7.88 15.91
N LEU A 176 2.97 -6.82 15.20
CA LEU A 176 3.33 -5.43 15.54
C LEU A 176 2.13 -4.53 15.90
N THR A 177 0.90 -5.03 15.84
CA THR A 177 -0.26 -4.34 16.44
C THR A 177 -0.57 -4.94 17.82
N PRO A 178 -0.88 -4.11 18.83
CA PRO A 178 -1.15 -4.56 20.20
C PRO A 178 -2.43 -5.39 20.33
#